data_AF-A0A7C4R776-F1
#
_entry.id   AF-A0A7C4R776-F1
#
_cell.length_a   1.000
_cell.length_b   1.000
_cell.length_c   1.000
_cell.angle_alpha   90.00
_cell.angle_beta   90.00
_cell.angle_gamma   90.00
#
_symmetry.space_group_name_H-M   'P 1'
#
loop_
_entity.id
_entity.type
_entity.pdbx_description
1 polymer ?
#
loop_
_entity_poly.entity_id
_entity_poly.type
_entity_poly.pdbx_seq_one_letter_code
_entity_poly.pdbx_strand_id
1 'polypeptide(L)'
;MEGSGESAQMVEILTLGSISSVALNYIKKCIDDASRAFDLDVRALRVVVAESRERLGEFLDASLGGAGLAPQPLSSASHLYVAGRPTVMVVASELYDKGEAVVWGEMLIALAHAKLHGSEEYYAIRVLPPTLQRIVECGALKDFVMAVLYLVASGVKGYEATKFVVGRGYLSEMEGLFKFHLRITPEERASWIMAKGNPRAQALLALNAFKILANALPVYSSSTDGELRGLFEENLDVMPPELRSDVKRALFDVLPREPQKTFERVEACLEALREIVCTALL
;
A
#
# COMPACT_ATOMS: atom_id res chain seq x y z
N MET A 1 -6.77 36.51 29.88
CA MET A 1 -7.25 36.95 28.56
C MET A 1 -6.02 37.29 27.76
N GLU A 2 -5.65 36.38 26.85
CA GLU A 2 -5.76 36.59 25.38
C GLU A 2 -4.46 37.21 24.86
N GLY A 3 -3.73 36.64 23.91
CA GLY A 3 -3.84 35.37 23.22
C GLY A 3 -2.50 35.16 22.52
N SER A 4 -1.82 34.05 22.81
CA SER A 4 -0.70 33.61 22.00
C SER A 4 -1.31 32.99 20.75
N GLY A 5 -1.30 33.74 19.64
CA GLY A 5 -1.66 33.21 18.34
C GLY A 5 -0.77 32.04 18.01
N GLU A 6 -1.29 30.82 18.18
CA GLU A 6 -0.75 29.65 17.50
C GLU A 6 -0.82 29.95 16.00
N SER A 7 0.33 30.22 15.41
CA SER A 7 0.50 30.16 13.97
C SER A 7 0.03 28.77 13.53
N ALA A 8 -1.15 28.71 12.91
CA ALA A 8 -1.67 27.49 12.31
C ALA A 8 -0.58 26.92 11.39
N GLN A 9 -0.03 25.76 11.77
CA GLN A 9 1.03 25.11 11.01
C GLN A 9 0.44 24.66 9.67
N MET A 10 0.79 25.33 8.58
CA MET A 10 0.26 25.01 7.25
C MET A 10 1.03 23.86 6.60
N VAL A 11 0.29 22.84 6.17
CA VAL A 11 0.76 21.80 5.26
C VAL A 11 1.01 22.37 3.86
N GLU A 12 2.08 21.94 3.18
CA GLU A 12 2.32 22.27 1.77
C GLU A 12 1.34 21.47 0.89
N ILE A 13 0.38 22.16 0.26
CA ILE A 13 -0.54 21.56 -0.72
C ILE A 13 -0.25 22.13 -2.10
N LEU A 14 0.20 21.27 -3.01
CA LEU A 14 0.39 21.58 -4.42
C LEU A 14 -0.81 21.06 -5.21
N THR A 15 -1.44 21.92 -6.02
CA THR A 15 -2.57 21.54 -6.87
C THR A 15 -2.15 21.45 -8.34
N LEU A 16 -2.52 20.37 -9.01
CA LEU A 16 -2.21 20.14 -10.43
C LEU A 16 -3.51 20.06 -11.24
N GLY A 17 -3.82 21.13 -11.96
CA GLY A 17 -5.09 21.26 -12.71
C GLY A 17 -6.19 21.97 -11.92
N SER A 18 -7.44 21.80 -12.35
CA SER A 18 -8.60 22.48 -11.79
C SER A 18 -9.25 21.64 -10.69
N ILE A 19 -8.91 21.93 -9.43
CA ILE A 19 -9.47 21.22 -8.27
C ILE A 19 -10.65 22.01 -7.68
N SER A 20 -11.79 21.34 -7.48
CA SER A 20 -12.94 21.98 -6.84
C SER A 20 -12.62 22.37 -5.39
N SER A 21 -13.20 23.48 -4.93
CA SER A 21 -13.06 23.90 -3.53
C SER A 21 -13.61 22.87 -2.54
N VAL A 22 -14.65 22.12 -2.94
CA VAL A 22 -15.23 21.04 -2.14
C VAL A 22 -14.23 19.92 -1.92
N ALA A 23 -13.59 19.40 -2.98
CA ALA A 23 -12.58 18.35 -2.87
C ALA A 23 -11.38 18.82 -2.04
N LEU A 24 -10.90 20.05 -2.30
CA LEU A 24 -9.76 20.60 -1.57
C LEU A 24 -10.06 20.78 -0.07
N ASN A 25 -11.27 21.26 0.28
CA ASN A 25 -11.68 21.41 1.67
C ASN A 25 -11.82 20.04 2.36
N TYR A 26 -12.34 19.03 1.65
CA TYR A 26 -12.42 17.67 2.17
C TYR A 26 -11.02 17.09 2.45
N ILE A 27 -10.06 17.25 1.52
CA ILE A 27 -8.67 16.80 1.70
C ILE A 27 -8.00 17.51 2.88
N LYS A 28 -8.20 18.83 3.03
CA LYS A 28 -7.68 19.58 4.19
C LYS A 28 -8.23 19.04 5.51
N LYS A 29 -9.56 18.84 5.58
CA LYS A 29 -10.20 18.23 6.76
C LYS A 29 -9.61 16.86 7.08
N CYS A 30 -9.41 16.01 6.07
CA CYS A 30 -8.77 14.71 6.21
C CYS A 30 -7.37 14.81 6.84
N ILE A 31 -6.55 15.75 6.37
CA ILE A 31 -5.20 15.99 6.91
C ILE A 31 -5.27 16.51 8.35
N ASP A 32 -6.19 17.43 8.66
CA ASP A 32 -6.36 18.01 10.00
C ASP A 32 -6.83 16.96 11.01
N ASP A 33 -7.74 16.06 10.61
CA ASP A 33 -8.23 14.98 11.45
C ASP A 33 -7.13 13.93 11.70
N ALA A 34 -6.46 13.48 10.64
CA ALA A 34 -5.38 12.50 10.75
C ALA A 34 -4.15 13.07 11.46
N SER A 35 -3.81 14.34 11.28
CA SER A 35 -2.62 14.94 11.91
C SER A 35 -2.71 14.91 13.43
N ARG A 36 -3.89 15.24 13.97
CA ARG A 36 -4.18 15.13 15.40
C ARG A 36 -4.17 13.67 15.84
N ALA A 37 -4.81 12.78 15.09
CA ALA A 37 -4.94 11.38 15.47
C ALA A 37 -3.62 10.61 15.39
N PHE A 38 -2.72 10.97 14.48
CA PHE A 38 -1.47 10.24 14.19
C PHE A 38 -0.22 10.93 14.74
N ASP A 39 -0.36 12.13 15.30
CA ASP A 39 0.76 13.00 15.68
C ASP A 39 1.69 13.26 14.48
N LEU A 40 1.11 13.65 13.34
CA LEU A 40 1.88 13.91 12.11
C LEU A 40 2.54 15.29 12.18
N ASP A 41 3.83 15.36 11.84
CA ASP A 41 4.48 16.64 11.55
C ASP A 41 4.10 17.09 10.13
N VAL A 42 3.01 17.87 10.06
CA VAL A 42 2.48 18.39 8.79
C VAL A 42 3.45 19.32 8.05
N ARG A 43 4.52 19.80 8.71
CA ARG A 43 5.56 20.63 8.08
C ARG A 43 6.54 19.81 7.26
N ALA A 44 6.72 18.53 7.61
CA ALA A 44 7.55 17.59 6.86
C ALA A 44 6.77 16.97 5.68
N LEU A 45 5.44 16.99 5.74
CA LEU A 45 4.55 16.40 4.75
C LEU A 45 4.31 17.35 3.56
N ARG A 46 4.41 16.81 2.35
CA ARG A 46 3.87 17.42 1.14
C ARG A 46 2.59 16.71 0.72
N VAL A 47 1.60 17.46 0.26
CA VAL A 47 0.40 16.90 -0.37
C VAL A 47 0.30 17.42 -1.80
N VAL A 48 0.20 16.51 -2.76
CA VAL A 48 -0.02 16.81 -4.18
C VAL A 48 -1.43 16.39 -4.53
N VAL A 49 -2.27 17.33 -4.94
CA VAL A 49 -3.66 17.09 -5.36
C VAL A 49 -3.74 17.30 -6.86
N ALA A 50 -3.87 16.22 -7.62
CA ALA A 50 -3.99 16.24 -9.06
C ALA A 50 -5.45 16.10 -9.48
N GLU A 51 -5.85 16.82 -10.52
CA GLU A 51 -7.19 16.73 -11.10
C GLU A 51 -7.45 15.32 -11.63
N SER A 52 -6.46 14.72 -12.30
CA SER A 52 -6.52 13.41 -12.92
C SER A 52 -5.21 12.62 -12.75
N ARG A 53 -5.26 11.32 -13.05
CA ARG A 53 -4.07 10.44 -13.13
C ARG A 53 -3.01 10.96 -14.08
N GLU A 54 -3.42 11.51 -15.21
CA GLU A 54 -2.52 12.06 -16.23
C GLU A 54 -1.69 13.21 -15.65
N ARG A 55 -2.34 14.16 -14.97
CA ARG A 55 -1.65 15.28 -14.30
C ARG A 55 -0.70 14.82 -13.21
N LEU A 56 -1.09 13.80 -12.46
CA LEU A 56 -0.20 13.20 -11.46
C LEU A 56 1.02 12.54 -12.12
N GLY A 57 0.82 11.85 -13.25
CA GLY A 57 1.88 11.24 -14.05
C GLY A 57 2.88 12.27 -14.55
N GLU A 58 2.41 13.36 -15.16
CA GLU A 58 3.28 14.47 -15.62
C GLU A 58 4.17 15.02 -14.50
N PHE A 59 3.58 15.25 -13.31
CA PHE A 59 4.32 15.72 -12.14
C PHE A 59 5.37 14.72 -11.68
N LEU A 60 5.04 13.44 -11.66
CA LEU A 60 5.93 12.38 -11.22
C LEU A 60 7.10 12.17 -12.19
N ASP A 61 6.83 12.20 -13.49
CA ASP A 61 7.87 12.11 -14.51
C ASP A 61 8.86 13.28 -14.40
N ALA A 62 8.34 14.49 -14.20
CA ALA A 62 9.18 15.67 -13.97
C ALA A 62 9.97 15.59 -12.65
N SER A 63 9.34 15.10 -11.58
CA SER A 63 9.93 15.06 -10.23
C SER A 63 10.93 13.94 -10.03
N LEU A 64 10.81 12.83 -10.78
CA LEU A 64 11.67 11.66 -10.69
C LEU A 64 12.62 11.48 -11.88
N GLY A 65 12.67 12.47 -12.79
CA GLY A 65 13.64 12.52 -13.88
C GLY A 65 13.38 11.51 -15.00
N GLY A 66 12.11 11.21 -15.30
CA GLY A 66 11.73 10.35 -16.42
C GLY A 66 12.07 8.86 -16.27
N ALA A 67 12.51 8.43 -15.09
CA ALA A 67 12.59 7.01 -14.75
C ALA A 67 11.16 6.49 -14.54
N GLY A 68 10.52 6.08 -15.64
CA GLY A 68 9.12 5.65 -15.68
C GLY A 68 8.76 4.82 -14.45
N LEU A 69 7.77 5.29 -13.69
CA LEU A 69 7.34 4.60 -12.48
C LEU A 69 6.67 3.28 -12.82
N ALA A 70 6.79 2.32 -11.90
CA ALA A 70 5.87 1.19 -11.83
C ALA A 70 4.42 1.71 -11.83
N PRO A 71 3.45 0.97 -12.40
CA PRO A 71 2.06 1.39 -12.46
C PRO A 71 1.59 1.88 -11.09
N GLN A 72 1.08 3.12 -11.06
CA GLN A 72 0.59 3.75 -9.85
C GLN A 72 -0.51 2.89 -9.22
N PRO A 73 -0.59 2.79 -7.87
CA PRO A 73 -1.68 2.08 -7.22
C PRO A 73 -3.03 2.64 -7.70
N LEU A 74 -4.02 1.78 -7.94
CA LEU A 74 -5.41 2.17 -8.30
C LEU A 74 -6.15 2.96 -7.20
N SER A 75 -5.46 3.31 -6.12
CA SER A 75 -5.99 4.07 -4.99
C SER A 75 -6.02 5.56 -5.31
N SER A 76 -7.07 6.27 -4.89
CA SER A 76 -7.19 7.70 -5.18
C SER A 76 -6.28 8.54 -4.29
N ALA A 77 -5.83 7.97 -3.16
CA ALA A 77 -4.74 8.49 -2.36
C ALA A 77 -3.56 7.50 -2.37
N SER A 78 -2.36 8.00 -2.58
CA SER A 78 -1.12 7.22 -2.62
C SER A 78 0.00 7.98 -1.90
N HIS A 79 1.16 7.35 -1.74
CA HIS A 79 2.31 7.96 -1.06
C HIS A 79 3.62 7.65 -1.79
N LEU A 80 4.57 8.58 -1.68
CA LEU A 80 5.92 8.44 -2.20
C LEU A 80 6.88 9.31 -1.38
N TYR A 81 8.18 9.04 -1.44
CA TYR A 81 9.20 9.98 -1.00
C TYR A 81 9.76 10.76 -2.20
N VAL A 82 9.53 12.07 -2.23
CA VAL A 82 9.89 12.94 -3.37
C VAL A 82 10.70 14.12 -2.87
N ALA A 83 11.88 14.34 -3.48
CA ALA A 83 12.76 15.48 -3.20
C ALA A 83 13.02 15.71 -1.70
N GLY A 84 13.27 14.65 -0.94
CA GLY A 84 13.59 14.73 0.48
C GLY A 84 12.37 14.82 1.41
N ARG A 85 11.14 14.60 0.91
CA ARG A 85 9.91 14.71 1.72
C ARG A 85 8.95 13.54 1.51
N PRO A 86 8.30 13.04 2.59
CA PRO A 86 7.11 12.22 2.44
C PRO A 86 6.03 13.03 1.71
N THR A 87 5.49 12.45 0.65
CA THR A 87 4.52 13.08 -0.23
C THR A 87 3.29 12.20 -0.32
N VAL A 88 2.15 12.72 0.10
CA VAL A 88 0.83 12.12 -0.17
C VAL A 88 0.30 12.69 -1.48
N MET A 89 -0.16 11.82 -2.35
CA MET A 89 -0.67 12.17 -3.67
C MET A 89 -2.14 11.81 -3.73
N VAL A 90 -2.99 12.72 -4.20
CA VAL A 90 -4.44 12.53 -4.28
C VAL A 90 -4.90 12.83 -5.70
N VAL A 91 -5.66 11.90 -6.30
CA VAL A 91 -6.33 12.10 -7.59
C VAL A 91 -7.77 12.52 -7.32
N ALA A 92 -8.05 13.81 -7.47
CA ALA A 92 -9.30 14.44 -7.09
C ALA A 92 -10.51 13.87 -7.85
N SER A 93 -10.37 13.57 -9.15
CA SER A 93 -11.46 12.98 -9.94
C SER A 93 -11.94 11.65 -9.37
N GLU A 94 -11.04 10.84 -8.81
CA GLU A 94 -11.35 9.50 -8.28
C GLU A 94 -11.97 9.53 -6.88
N LEU A 95 -11.99 10.69 -6.22
CA LEU A 95 -12.67 10.84 -4.93
C LEU A 95 -14.19 10.73 -5.09
N TYR A 96 -14.73 11.18 -6.24
CA TYR A 96 -16.17 11.20 -6.50
C TYR A 96 -16.74 9.82 -6.87
N ASP A 97 -15.89 8.93 -7.38
CA ASP A 97 -16.30 7.60 -7.85
C ASP A 97 -16.36 6.56 -6.72
N LYS A 98 -15.97 6.95 -5.50
CA LYS A 98 -15.83 6.06 -4.34
C LYS A 98 -16.70 6.54 -3.18
N GLY A 99 -17.15 5.60 -2.35
CA GLY A 99 -17.84 5.92 -1.10
C GLY A 99 -16.92 6.67 -0.13
N GLU A 100 -17.49 7.55 0.69
CA GLU A 100 -16.74 8.39 1.64
C GLU A 100 -15.83 7.57 2.57
N ALA A 101 -16.31 6.42 3.06
CA ALA A 101 -15.51 5.53 3.91
C ALA A 101 -14.27 4.98 3.19
N VAL A 102 -14.37 4.68 1.89
CA VAL A 102 -13.25 4.18 1.09
C VAL A 102 -12.24 5.30 0.89
N VAL A 103 -12.69 6.49 0.46
CA VAL A 103 -11.82 7.65 0.28
C VAL A 103 -11.08 7.99 1.57
N TRP A 104 -11.82 8.05 2.68
CA TRP A 104 -11.23 8.36 3.97
C TRP A 104 -10.23 7.29 4.40
N GLY A 105 -10.55 6.01 4.18
CA GLY A 105 -9.62 4.91 4.42
C GLY A 105 -8.33 5.01 3.60
N GLU A 106 -8.43 5.32 2.31
CA GLU A 106 -7.26 5.52 1.44
C GLU A 106 -6.38 6.69 1.93
N MET A 107 -7.00 7.80 2.35
CA MET A 107 -6.30 8.93 2.96
C MET A 107 -5.59 8.57 4.26
N LEU A 108 -6.26 7.85 5.17
CA LEU A 108 -5.68 7.39 6.43
C LEU A 108 -4.45 6.50 6.19
N ILE A 109 -4.52 5.56 5.26
CA ILE A 109 -3.38 4.68 4.92
C ILE A 109 -2.22 5.49 4.33
N ALA A 110 -2.48 6.41 3.38
CA ALA A 110 -1.44 7.24 2.78
C ALA A 110 -0.72 8.11 3.83
N LEU A 111 -1.48 8.68 4.76
CA LEU A 111 -0.94 9.49 5.87
C LEU A 111 -0.21 8.64 6.92
N ALA A 112 -0.69 7.43 7.21
CA ALA A 112 0.02 6.48 8.06
C ALA A 112 1.37 6.06 7.45
N HIS A 113 1.44 5.88 6.14
CA HIS A 113 2.70 5.66 5.45
C HIS A 113 3.65 6.85 5.55
N ALA A 114 3.16 8.09 5.41
CA ALA A 114 3.98 9.27 5.64
C ALA A 114 4.55 9.33 7.06
N LYS A 115 3.78 8.92 8.08
CA LYS A 115 4.24 8.84 9.49
C LYS A 115 5.30 7.77 9.70
N LEU A 116 5.01 6.55 9.24
CA LEU A 116 5.78 5.34 9.60
C LEU A 116 6.95 5.09 8.66
N HIS A 117 6.81 5.47 7.39
CA HIS A 117 7.71 5.11 6.29
C HIS A 117 8.20 6.34 5.53
N GLY A 118 8.10 7.53 6.12
CA GLY A 118 8.33 8.82 5.45
C GLY A 118 9.80 9.17 5.15
N SER A 119 10.71 8.20 5.19
CA SER A 119 12.13 8.36 4.85
C SER A 119 12.48 7.63 3.54
N GLU A 120 13.54 8.08 2.87
CA GLU A 120 13.99 7.56 1.57
C GLU A 120 14.21 6.04 1.58
N GLU A 121 14.73 5.49 2.68
CA GLU A 121 15.11 4.08 2.80
C GLU A 121 13.96 3.11 2.51
N TYR A 122 12.71 3.51 2.77
CA TYR A 122 11.51 2.70 2.52
C TYR A 122 11.02 2.76 1.06
N TYR A 123 11.64 3.57 0.21
CA TYR A 123 11.29 3.73 -1.21
C TYR A 123 12.47 3.42 -2.14
N ALA A 124 13.70 3.65 -1.68
CA ALA A 124 14.93 3.32 -2.40
C ALA A 124 15.69 2.22 -1.64
N ILE A 125 15.22 0.98 -1.73
CA ILE A 125 15.90 -0.17 -1.13
C ILE A 125 17.22 -0.41 -1.89
N ARG A 126 18.33 0.04 -1.29
CA ARG A 126 19.66 0.00 -1.92
C ARG A 126 20.34 -1.36 -1.83
N VAL A 127 19.96 -2.16 -0.84
CA VAL A 127 20.53 -3.48 -0.57
C VAL A 127 19.44 -4.52 -0.73
N LEU A 128 19.66 -5.49 -1.63
CA LEU A 128 18.72 -6.59 -1.80
C LEU A 128 18.66 -7.43 -0.53
N PRO A 129 17.46 -7.82 -0.07
CA PRO A 129 17.33 -8.77 1.02
C PRO A 129 18.07 -10.09 0.71
N PRO A 130 18.71 -10.74 1.70
CA PRO A 130 19.51 -11.96 1.47
C PRO A 130 18.78 -13.07 0.72
N THR A 131 17.47 -13.23 0.95
CA THR A 131 16.66 -14.20 0.20
C THR A 131 16.60 -13.88 -1.29
N LEU A 132 16.40 -12.62 -1.66
CA LEU A 132 16.38 -12.20 -3.07
C LEU A 132 17.76 -12.23 -3.70
N GLN A 133 18.81 -11.94 -2.95
CA GLN A 133 20.18 -12.09 -3.44
C GLN A 133 20.47 -13.53 -3.88
N ARG A 134 20.11 -14.52 -3.04
CA ARG A 134 20.22 -15.95 -3.38
C ARG A 134 19.41 -16.32 -4.64
N ILE A 135 18.23 -15.73 -4.80
CA ILE A 135 17.38 -15.96 -5.98
C ILE A 135 18.02 -15.41 -7.26
N VAL A 136 18.66 -14.23 -7.20
CA VAL A 136 19.44 -13.68 -8.32
C VAL A 136 20.61 -14.60 -8.67
N GLU A 137 21.32 -15.11 -7.67
CA GLU A 137 22.44 -16.05 -7.85
C GLU A 137 21.99 -17.36 -8.53
N CYS A 138 20.73 -17.76 -8.34
CA CYS A 138 20.11 -18.89 -9.04
C CYS A 138 19.62 -18.57 -10.47
N GLY A 139 19.89 -17.37 -11.00
CA GLY A 139 19.58 -17.01 -12.39
C GLY A 139 18.25 -16.29 -12.61
N ALA A 140 17.61 -15.77 -11.54
CA ALA A 140 16.38 -15.01 -11.68
C ALA A 140 16.58 -13.70 -12.46
N LEU A 141 15.59 -13.35 -13.30
CA LEU A 141 15.59 -12.07 -14.01
C LEU A 141 15.45 -10.91 -13.01
N LYS A 142 16.23 -9.84 -13.23
CA LYS A 142 16.21 -8.64 -12.39
C LYS A 142 14.80 -8.07 -12.21
N ASP A 143 14.04 -7.94 -13.30
CA ASP A 143 12.69 -7.36 -13.25
C ASP A 143 11.73 -8.20 -12.41
N PHE A 144 11.87 -9.53 -12.46
CA PHE A 144 11.10 -10.43 -11.60
C PHE A 144 11.47 -10.25 -10.13
N VAL A 145 12.76 -10.21 -9.80
CA VAL A 145 13.23 -9.99 -8.43
C VAL A 145 12.77 -8.64 -7.88
N MET A 146 12.81 -7.58 -8.68
CA MET A 146 12.32 -6.27 -8.29
C MET A 146 10.80 -6.27 -8.09
N ALA A 147 10.05 -7.00 -8.91
CA ALA A 147 8.61 -7.18 -8.72
C ALA A 147 8.29 -7.92 -7.42
N VAL A 148 9.02 -8.99 -7.09
CA VAL A 148 8.89 -9.72 -5.82
C VAL A 148 9.18 -8.80 -4.64
N LEU A 149 10.31 -8.08 -4.67
CA LEU A 149 10.67 -7.11 -3.63
C LEU A 149 9.57 -6.08 -3.43
N TYR A 150 9.09 -5.49 -4.53
CA TYR A 150 8.03 -4.49 -4.50
C TYR A 150 6.75 -5.03 -3.87
N LEU A 151 6.28 -6.21 -4.29
CA LEU A 151 5.03 -6.79 -3.81
C LEU A 151 5.11 -7.16 -2.32
N VAL A 152 6.20 -7.80 -1.90
CA VAL A 152 6.38 -8.20 -0.49
C VAL A 152 6.61 -7.00 0.41
N ALA A 153 7.50 -6.07 0.03
CA ALA A 153 7.72 -4.86 0.81
C ALA A 153 6.45 -4.00 0.91
N SER A 154 5.68 -3.89 -0.17
CA SER A 154 4.41 -3.16 -0.13
C SER A 154 3.39 -3.81 0.81
N GLY A 155 3.29 -5.15 0.82
CA GLY A 155 2.40 -5.87 1.73
C GLY A 155 2.79 -5.71 3.19
N VAL A 156 4.09 -5.77 3.50
CA VAL A 156 4.60 -5.56 4.86
C VAL A 156 4.35 -4.13 5.34
N LYS A 157 4.70 -3.13 4.52
CA LYS A 157 4.48 -1.72 4.86
C LYS A 157 2.99 -1.43 5.04
N GLY A 158 2.14 -1.99 4.17
CA GLY A 158 0.70 -1.78 4.25
C GLY A 158 0.06 -2.50 5.44
N TYR A 159 0.54 -3.68 5.85
CA TYR A 159 0.19 -4.29 7.13
C TYR A 159 0.51 -3.37 8.31
N GLU A 160 1.72 -2.82 8.36
CA GLU A 160 2.15 -1.91 9.43
C GLU A 160 1.29 -0.64 9.47
N ALA A 161 1.01 -0.05 8.29
CA ALA A 161 0.14 1.11 8.16
C ALA A 161 -1.30 0.79 8.62
N THR A 162 -1.92 -0.28 8.14
CA THR A 162 -3.28 -0.66 8.56
C THR A 162 -3.34 -0.97 10.04
N LYS A 163 -2.37 -1.71 10.59
CA LYS A 163 -2.30 -2.02 12.02
C LYS A 163 -2.23 -0.74 12.85
N PHE A 164 -1.44 0.23 12.42
CA PHE A 164 -1.36 1.54 13.06
C PHE A 164 -2.71 2.28 13.01
N VAL A 165 -3.34 2.35 11.84
CA VAL A 165 -4.64 3.03 11.65
C VAL A 165 -5.75 2.39 12.50
N VAL A 166 -5.86 1.05 12.49
CA VAL A 166 -6.79 0.31 13.35
C VAL A 166 -6.50 0.58 14.83
N GLY A 167 -5.22 0.58 15.23
CA GLY A 167 -4.79 0.91 16.58
C GLY A 167 -5.12 2.34 17.04
N ARG A 168 -5.47 3.24 16.11
CA ARG A 168 -5.95 4.61 16.39
C ARG A 168 -7.47 4.73 16.39
N GLY A 169 -8.20 3.61 16.28
CA GLY A 169 -9.66 3.58 16.41
C GLY A 169 -10.44 3.65 15.10
N TYR A 170 -9.76 3.58 13.95
CA TYR A 170 -10.39 3.69 12.63
C TYR A 170 -10.75 2.32 12.01
N LEU A 171 -11.23 1.38 12.83
CA LEU A 171 -11.55 0.02 12.34
C LEU A 171 -12.67 0.05 11.29
N SER A 172 -13.72 0.83 11.52
CA SER A 172 -14.89 0.94 10.63
C SER A 172 -14.52 1.45 9.23
N GLU A 173 -13.69 2.49 9.17
CA GLU A 173 -13.16 3.03 7.93
C GLU A 173 -12.33 2.00 7.17
N MET A 174 -11.50 1.24 7.89
CA MET A 174 -10.69 0.18 7.31
C MET A 174 -11.56 -1.00 6.83
N GLU A 175 -12.64 -1.34 7.53
CA GLU A 175 -13.60 -2.35 7.05
C GLU A 175 -14.21 -1.93 5.71
N GLY A 176 -14.68 -0.68 5.60
CA GLY A 176 -15.22 -0.13 4.35
C GLY A 176 -14.18 -0.15 3.21
N LEU A 177 -12.95 0.26 3.50
CA LEU A 177 -11.84 0.24 2.56
C LEU A 177 -11.52 -1.18 2.05
N PHE A 178 -11.31 -2.13 2.96
CA PHE A 178 -10.88 -3.47 2.56
C PHE A 178 -11.99 -4.31 1.96
N LYS A 179 -13.27 -4.06 2.30
CA LYS A 179 -14.38 -4.62 1.52
C LYS A 179 -14.35 -4.18 0.06
N PHE A 180 -13.93 -2.94 -0.21
CA PHE A 180 -13.76 -2.45 -1.57
C PHE A 180 -12.54 -3.08 -2.25
N HIS A 181 -11.37 -3.12 -1.60
CA HIS A 181 -10.13 -3.67 -2.19
C HIS A 181 -10.07 -5.20 -2.30
N LEU A 182 -10.79 -5.95 -1.45
CA LEU A 182 -10.79 -7.42 -1.49
C LEU A 182 -11.76 -8.00 -2.52
N ARG A 183 -12.60 -7.18 -3.15
CA ARG A 183 -13.52 -7.69 -4.19
C ARG A 183 -12.74 -8.07 -5.45
N ILE A 184 -12.67 -9.37 -5.73
CA ILE A 184 -11.98 -9.89 -6.92
C ILE A 184 -12.76 -9.48 -8.17
N THR A 185 -12.12 -8.71 -9.05
CA THR A 185 -12.74 -8.27 -10.31
C THR A 185 -12.77 -9.39 -11.35
N PRO A 186 -13.63 -9.28 -12.39
CA PRO A 186 -13.61 -10.22 -13.51
C PRO A 186 -12.24 -10.35 -14.19
N GLU A 187 -11.51 -9.25 -14.30
CA GLU A 187 -10.16 -9.19 -14.90
C GLU A 187 -9.13 -9.92 -14.04
N GLU A 188 -9.23 -9.81 -12.71
CA GLU A 188 -8.37 -10.56 -11.78
C GLU A 188 -8.66 -12.06 -11.86
N ARG A 189 -9.92 -12.47 -11.93
CA ARG A 189 -10.27 -13.89 -12.17
C ARG A 189 -9.75 -14.39 -13.50
N ALA A 190 -9.89 -13.60 -14.57
CA ALA A 190 -9.36 -13.94 -15.88
C ALA A 190 -7.84 -14.09 -15.84
N SER A 191 -7.14 -13.24 -15.08
CA SER A 191 -5.69 -13.33 -14.90
C SER A 191 -5.27 -14.65 -14.25
N TRP A 192 -5.99 -15.11 -13.21
CA TRP A 192 -5.75 -16.43 -12.62
C TRP A 192 -6.00 -17.60 -13.58
N ILE A 193 -7.02 -17.48 -14.45
CA ILE A 193 -7.30 -18.50 -15.47
C ILE A 193 -6.17 -18.54 -16.51
N MET A 194 -5.73 -17.38 -17.00
CA MET A 194 -4.66 -17.26 -18.00
C MET A 194 -3.29 -17.69 -17.46
N ALA A 195 -3.06 -17.54 -16.16
CA ALA A 195 -1.81 -17.95 -15.52
C ALA A 195 -1.68 -19.47 -15.36
N LYS A 196 -2.72 -20.27 -15.63
CA LYS A 196 -2.65 -21.74 -15.52
C LYS A 196 -1.55 -22.30 -16.42
N GLY A 197 -0.64 -23.07 -15.84
CA GLY A 197 0.51 -23.64 -16.55
C GLY A 197 1.67 -22.66 -16.76
N ASN A 198 1.60 -21.44 -16.20
CA ASN A 198 2.68 -20.47 -16.20
C ASN A 198 3.10 -20.16 -14.74
N PRO A 199 4.12 -20.87 -14.22
CA PRO A 199 4.56 -20.73 -12.83
C PRO A 199 4.92 -19.29 -12.43
N ARG A 200 5.59 -18.55 -13.31
CA ARG A 200 5.98 -17.16 -13.07
C ARG A 200 4.77 -16.24 -12.93
N ALA A 201 3.77 -16.39 -13.81
CA ALA A 201 2.54 -15.61 -13.71
C ALA A 201 1.76 -15.93 -12.43
N GLN A 202 1.66 -17.21 -12.05
CA GLN A 202 0.99 -17.62 -10.82
C GLN A 202 1.70 -17.08 -9.57
N ALA A 203 3.04 -17.10 -9.55
CA ALA A 203 3.82 -16.54 -8.46
C ALA A 203 3.58 -15.03 -8.29
N LEU A 204 3.60 -14.25 -9.38
CA LEU A 204 3.32 -12.82 -9.33
C LEU A 204 1.89 -12.52 -8.88
N LEU A 205 0.90 -13.29 -9.33
CA LEU A 205 -0.49 -13.15 -8.88
C LEU A 205 -0.65 -13.50 -7.39
N ALA A 206 -0.01 -14.56 -6.91
CA ALA A 206 -0.01 -14.94 -5.50
C ALA A 206 0.65 -13.87 -4.62
N LEU A 207 1.77 -13.30 -5.05
CA LEU A 207 2.45 -12.20 -4.35
C LEU A 207 1.62 -10.91 -4.36
N ASN A 208 0.91 -10.63 -5.45
CA ASN A 208 0.00 -9.49 -5.51
C ASN A 208 -1.20 -9.67 -4.57
N ALA A 209 -1.75 -10.88 -4.48
CA ALA A 209 -2.79 -11.19 -3.52
C ALA A 209 -2.28 -11.16 -2.07
N PHE A 210 -1.07 -11.67 -1.80
CA PHE A 210 -0.39 -11.51 -0.51
C PHE A 210 -0.31 -10.05 -0.10
N LYS A 211 0.08 -9.14 -1.00
CA LYS A 211 0.15 -7.70 -0.72
C LYS A 211 -1.20 -7.16 -0.21
N ILE A 212 -2.30 -7.47 -0.90
CA ILE A 212 -3.64 -6.97 -0.51
C ILE A 212 -4.09 -7.61 0.81
N LEU A 213 -3.91 -8.92 0.95
CA LEU A 213 -4.29 -9.66 2.15
C LEU A 213 -3.47 -9.25 3.38
N ALA A 214 -2.17 -8.98 3.21
CA ALA A 214 -1.30 -8.48 4.27
C ALA A 214 -1.81 -7.14 4.79
N ASN A 215 -2.19 -6.23 3.88
CA ASN A 215 -2.77 -4.94 4.25
C ASN A 215 -4.10 -5.09 4.99
N ALA A 216 -4.95 -6.05 4.58
CA ALA A 216 -6.25 -6.29 5.19
C ALA A 216 -6.18 -7.06 6.51
N LEU A 217 -5.07 -7.76 6.80
CA LEU A 217 -4.95 -8.68 7.92
C LEU A 217 -5.28 -8.05 9.29
N PRO A 218 -4.84 -6.83 9.66
CA PRO A 218 -5.17 -6.25 10.96
C PRO A 218 -6.67 -6.04 11.15
N VAL A 219 -7.38 -5.77 10.05
CA VAL A 219 -8.85 -5.62 10.04
C VAL A 219 -9.51 -6.99 10.13
N TYR A 220 -9.06 -7.95 9.33
CA TYR A 220 -9.54 -9.34 9.40
C TYR A 220 -9.41 -9.93 10.82
N SER A 221 -8.31 -9.64 11.52
CA SER A 221 -8.08 -10.11 12.89
C SER A 221 -8.94 -9.40 13.94
N SER A 222 -9.34 -8.14 13.69
CA SER A 222 -10.05 -7.31 14.67
C SER A 222 -11.56 -7.22 14.41
N SER A 223 -11.99 -7.55 13.19
CA SER A 223 -13.38 -7.42 12.73
C SER A 223 -14.17 -8.71 12.90
N THR A 224 -15.44 -8.55 13.25
CA THR A 224 -16.47 -9.61 13.24
C THR A 224 -17.36 -9.57 11.99
N ASP A 225 -17.07 -8.68 11.03
CA ASP A 225 -17.87 -8.51 9.82
C ASP A 225 -17.73 -9.74 8.89
N GLY A 226 -18.84 -10.43 8.65
CA GLY A 226 -18.86 -11.65 7.86
C GLY A 226 -18.55 -11.45 6.37
N GLU A 227 -18.89 -10.29 5.80
CA GLU A 227 -18.63 -9.98 4.38
C GLU A 227 -17.12 -9.80 4.16
N LEU A 228 -16.45 -9.00 5.01
CA LEU A 228 -15.01 -8.77 4.93
C LEU A 228 -14.23 -10.07 5.07
N ARG A 229 -14.60 -10.91 6.04
CA ARG A 229 -13.97 -12.22 6.23
C ARG A 229 -14.19 -13.14 5.03
N GLY A 230 -15.40 -13.15 4.47
CA GLY A 230 -15.71 -13.91 3.25
C GLY A 230 -14.85 -13.47 2.05
N LEU A 231 -14.72 -12.17 1.83
CA LEU A 231 -13.87 -11.61 0.76
C LEU A 231 -12.38 -11.94 0.96
N PHE A 232 -11.89 -11.92 2.21
CA PHE A 232 -10.52 -12.30 2.54
C PHE A 232 -10.24 -13.76 2.20
N GLU A 233 -11.12 -14.68 2.62
CA GLU A 233 -10.98 -16.11 2.31
C GLU A 233 -11.15 -16.38 0.81
N GLU A 234 -12.03 -15.66 0.11
CA GLU A 234 -12.18 -15.81 -1.35
C GLU A 234 -10.87 -15.53 -2.11
N ASN A 235 -10.13 -14.50 -1.70
CA ASN A 235 -8.81 -14.18 -2.26
C ASN A 235 -7.77 -15.27 -1.99
N LEU A 236 -7.87 -15.98 -0.86
CA LEU A 236 -7.04 -17.16 -0.62
C LEU A 236 -7.50 -18.34 -1.50
N ASP A 237 -8.80 -18.49 -1.69
CA ASP A 237 -9.40 -19.64 -2.36
C ASP A 237 -9.21 -19.65 -3.89
N VAL A 238 -8.99 -18.49 -4.51
CA VAL A 238 -8.67 -18.41 -5.94
C VAL A 238 -7.25 -18.93 -6.25
N MET A 239 -6.35 -18.96 -5.26
CA MET A 239 -4.97 -19.41 -5.45
C MET A 239 -4.86 -20.94 -5.53
N PRO A 240 -3.92 -21.49 -6.31
CA PRO A 240 -3.54 -22.91 -6.20
C PRO A 240 -3.20 -23.30 -4.75
N PRO A 241 -3.59 -24.50 -4.29
CA PRO A 241 -3.38 -24.94 -2.90
C PRO A 241 -1.94 -24.82 -2.42
N GLU A 242 -0.97 -25.09 -3.31
CA GLU A 242 0.45 -25.06 -3.02
C GLU A 242 0.95 -23.64 -2.73
N LEU A 243 0.46 -22.63 -3.46
CA LEU A 243 0.81 -21.23 -3.23
C LEU A 243 0.06 -20.68 -2.01
N ARG A 244 -1.18 -21.16 -1.79
CA ARG A 244 -2.05 -20.72 -0.70
C ARG A 244 -1.44 -21.02 0.67
N SER A 245 -0.82 -22.19 0.84
CA SER A 245 -0.21 -22.57 2.13
C SER A 245 0.94 -21.63 2.51
N ASP A 246 1.80 -21.28 1.56
CA ASP A 246 2.89 -20.33 1.77
C ASP A 246 2.39 -18.91 2.05
N VAL A 247 1.38 -18.45 1.31
CA VAL A 247 0.74 -17.15 1.59
C VAL A 247 0.12 -17.14 2.99
N LYS A 248 -0.61 -18.20 3.39
CA LYS A 248 -1.18 -18.31 4.74
C LYS A 248 -0.09 -18.29 5.81
N ARG A 249 1.01 -19.02 5.64
CA ARG A 249 2.15 -19.01 6.56
C ARG A 249 2.73 -17.59 6.69
N ALA A 250 2.96 -16.91 5.57
CA ALA A 250 3.48 -15.54 5.59
C ALA A 250 2.52 -14.58 6.33
N LEU A 251 1.22 -14.67 6.05
CA LEU A 251 0.20 -13.80 6.65
C LEU A 251 -0.02 -14.06 8.14
N PHE A 252 -0.22 -15.31 8.55
CA PHE A 252 -0.70 -15.62 9.89
C PHE A 252 0.44 -15.98 10.86
N ASP A 253 1.52 -16.59 10.37
CA ASP A 253 2.59 -17.06 11.25
C ASP A 253 3.75 -16.09 11.33
N VAL A 254 4.04 -15.33 10.27
CA VAL A 254 5.25 -14.50 10.16
C VAL A 254 4.95 -13.03 10.37
N LEU A 255 4.05 -12.46 9.56
CA LEU A 255 3.75 -11.02 9.55
C LEU A 255 3.37 -10.45 10.93
N PRO A 256 2.56 -11.13 11.78
CA PRO A 256 2.14 -10.62 13.08
C PRO A 256 3.21 -10.73 14.17
N ARG A 257 4.37 -11.34 13.91
CA ARG A 257 5.43 -11.50 14.92
C ARG A 257 5.98 -10.14 15.34
N GLU A 258 6.18 -10.01 16.65
CA GLU A 258 6.76 -8.82 17.27
C GLU A 258 7.86 -9.22 18.27
N PRO A 259 8.86 -8.35 18.53
CA PRO A 259 9.15 -7.12 17.78
C PRO A 259 9.90 -7.43 16.48
N GLN A 260 9.56 -6.76 15.38
CA GLN A 260 10.34 -6.79 14.13
C GLN A 260 10.41 -5.41 13.49
N LYS A 261 11.60 -5.02 13.02
CA LYS A 261 11.73 -3.85 12.13
C LYS A 261 11.19 -4.20 10.75
N THR A 262 10.73 -3.19 10.00
CA THR A 262 10.12 -3.37 8.67
C THR A 262 10.96 -4.24 7.74
N PHE A 263 12.27 -3.99 7.59
CA PHE A 263 13.11 -4.78 6.69
C PHE A 263 13.38 -6.21 7.17
N GLU A 264 13.41 -6.43 8.49
CA GLU A 264 13.51 -7.78 9.07
C GLU A 264 12.23 -8.57 8.77
N ARG A 265 11.07 -7.90 8.88
CA ARG A 265 9.76 -8.46 8.53
C ARG A 265 9.66 -8.76 7.03
N VAL A 266 10.18 -7.87 6.17
CA VAL A 266 10.30 -8.12 4.72
C VAL A 266 11.11 -9.37 4.43
N GLU A 267 12.31 -9.51 5.00
CA GLU A 267 13.14 -10.70 4.81
C GLU A 267 12.46 -11.98 5.33
N ALA A 268 11.81 -11.91 6.49
CA ALA A 268 11.08 -13.06 7.04
C ALA A 268 9.89 -13.48 6.15
N CYS A 269 9.14 -12.52 5.59
CA CYS A 269 8.09 -12.82 4.63
C CYS A 269 8.65 -13.37 3.31
N LEU A 270 9.78 -12.85 2.82
CA LEU A 270 10.45 -13.39 1.63
C LEU A 270 10.87 -14.85 1.82
N GLU A 271 11.43 -15.21 2.98
CA GLU A 271 11.78 -16.60 3.28
C GLU A 271 10.52 -17.49 3.39
N ALA A 272 9.42 -16.98 3.96
CA ALA A 272 8.15 -17.70 4.03
C ALA A 272 7.44 -17.86 2.68
N LEU A 273 7.76 -17.02 1.71
CA LEU A 273 7.23 -17.05 0.34
C LEU A 273 8.25 -17.64 -0.65
N ARG A 274 9.39 -18.15 -0.16
CA ARG A 274 10.52 -18.55 -0.99
C ARG A 274 10.15 -19.59 -2.04
N GLU A 275 9.35 -20.59 -1.68
CA GLU A 275 8.96 -21.66 -2.62
C GLU A 275 8.12 -21.09 -3.77
N ILE A 276 7.18 -20.17 -3.51
CA ILE A 276 6.44 -19.43 -4.55
C ILE A 276 7.41 -18.75 -5.53
N VAL A 277 8.46 -18.10 -5.00
CA VAL A 277 9.43 -17.37 -5.81
C VAL A 277 10.35 -18.32 -6.58
N CYS A 278 10.75 -19.44 -5.99
CA CYS A 278 11.58 -20.47 -6.63
C CYS A 278 10.82 -21.21 -7.73
N THR A 279 9.54 -21.52 -7.55
CA THR A 279 8.70 -22.16 -8.57
C THR A 279 8.59 -21.31 -9.84
N ALA A 280 8.69 -19.99 -9.74
CA ALA A 280 8.69 -19.07 -10.89
C ALA A 280 9.96 -19.13 -11.78
N LEU A 281 10.99 -19.86 -11.33
CA LEU A 281 12.26 -20.04 -12.03
C LEU A 281 12.32 -21.34 -12.83
N LEU A 282 11.38 -22.26 -12.60
CA LEU A 282 11.21 -23.52 -13.33
C LEU A 282 10.41 -23.29 -14.63
#